data_AF-A0A5K0W2S6-F1
#
_entry.id   AF-A0A5K0W2S6-F1
#
_cell.length_a   1.000
_cell.length_b   1.000
_cell.length_c   1.000
_cell.angle_alpha   90.00
_cell.angle_beta   90.00
_cell.angle_gamma   90.00
#
_symmetry.space_group_name_H-M   'P 1'
#
loop_
_entity.id
_entity.type
_entity.pdbx_description
1 polymer ?
#
loop_
_entity_poly.entity_id
_entity_poly.type
_entity_poly.pdbx_seq_one_letter_code
_entity_poly.pdbx_strand_id
1 'polypeptide(L)' 'VSIFAYGQTGSGKTYTMMGGTDNLEQQGLIPRSLEQVFQTSQSLSSQGWTFKME' A
#
# COMPACT_ATOMS: atom_id res chain seq x y z
N VAL A 1 9.37 -2.78 -7.73
CA VAL A 1 9.64 -1.53 -6.97
C VAL A 1 9.96 -1.93 -5.54
N SER A 2 10.99 -1.34 -4.92
CA SER A 2 11.34 -1.63 -3.52
C SER A 2 11.35 -0.34 -2.72
N ILE A 3 10.62 -0.33 -1.60
CA ILE A 3 10.49 0.81 -0.69
C ILE A 3 10.92 0.34 0.70
N PHE A 4 11.80 1.10 1.35
CA PHE A 4 12.33 0.76 2.67
C PHE A 4 12.11 1.91 3.65
N ALA A 5 11.74 1.57 4.88
CA ALA A 5 11.72 2.50 6.00
C ALA A 5 12.94 2.22 6.89
N TYR A 6 13.78 3.23 7.14
CA TYR A 6 15.01 3.10 7.91
C TYR A 6 15.01 4.06 9.12
N GLY A 7 15.62 3.64 10.23
CA GLY A 7 15.70 4.41 11.47
C GLY A 7 15.75 3.53 12.71
N GLN A 8 16.03 4.14 13.86
CA GLN A 8 16.10 3.45 15.16
C GLN A 8 14.72 2.95 15.65
N THR A 9 14.70 2.09 16.67
CA THR A 9 13.44 1.68 17.31
C THR A 9 12.69 2.90 17.86
N GLY A 10 11.36 2.95 17.66
CA GLY A 10 10.53 4.10 18.02
C GLY A 10 10.48 5.23 16.98
N SER A 11 11.25 5.17 15.88
CA SER A 11 11.24 6.18 14.82
C SER A 11 10.02 6.13 13.88
N GLY A 12 9.03 5.30 14.18
CA GLY A 12 7.79 5.22 13.40
C GLY A 12 7.83 4.37 12.12
N LYS A 13 8.88 3.58 11.84
CA LYS A 13 8.96 2.74 10.62
C LYS A 13 7.70 1.88 10.39
N THR A 14 7.25 1.16 11.42
CA THR A 14 6.04 0.32 11.37
C THR A 14 4.80 1.17 11.12
N TYR A 15 4.71 2.33 11.76
CA TYR A 15 3.60 3.26 11.59
C TYR A 15 3.57 3.84 10.16
N THR A 16 4.71 4.16 9.55
CA THR A 16 4.77 4.61 8.16
C THR A 16 4.36 3.50 7.18
N MET A 17 4.85 2.27 7.39
CA MET A 17 4.59 1.16 6.47
C MET A 17 3.19 0.57 6.60
N MET A 18 2.73 0.30 7.83
CA MET A 18 1.44 -0.34 8.09
C MET A 18 0.36 0.68 8.46
N GLY A 19 0.71 1.74 9.18
CA GLY A 19 -0.24 2.71 9.72
C GLY A 19 -0.65 2.43 11.16
N GLY A 20 -1.63 3.19 11.62
CA GLY A 20 -2.41 2.87 12.81
C GLY A 20 -3.45 1.79 12.51
N THR A 21 -3.70 0.89 13.48
CA THR A 21 -4.67 -0.21 13.34
C THR A 21 -6.12 0.23 13.50
N ASP A 22 -6.34 1.37 14.14
CA ASP A 22 -7.65 1.71 14.71
C ASP A 22 -8.44 2.69 13.82
N ASN A 23 -7.80 3.30 12.82
CA ASN A 23 -8.45 4.27 11.93
C ASN A 23 -8.00 4.06 10.47
N LEU A 24 -8.96 3.96 9.56
CA LEU A 24 -8.74 3.89 8.12
C LEU A 24 -7.93 5.09 7.60
N GLU A 25 -8.12 6.28 8.17
CA GLU A 25 -7.34 7.47 7.79
C GLU A 25 -5.87 7.36 8.20
N GLN A 26 -5.55 6.51 9.18
CA GLN A 26 -4.20 6.28 9.66
C GLN A 26 -3.48 5.13 8.95
N GLN A 27 -4.08 4.54 7.91
CA GLN A 27 -3.43 3.50 7.12
C GLN A 27 -2.08 3.97 6.54
N GLY A 28 -1.09 3.07 6.56
CA GLY A 28 0.26 3.34 6.09
C GLY A 28 0.44 3.10 4.59
N LEU A 29 1.70 3.05 4.19
CA LEU A 29 2.10 2.93 2.78
C LEU A 29 1.66 1.60 2.15
N ILE A 30 1.77 0.47 2.85
CA ILE A 30 1.44 -0.86 2.33
C ILE A 30 -0.05 -0.97 1.94
N PRO A 31 -1.03 -0.76 2.84
CA PRO A 31 -2.46 -0.90 2.49
C PRO A 31 -2.89 0.09 1.39
N ARG A 32 -2.41 1.34 1.43
CA ARG A 32 -2.73 2.35 0.42
C ARG A 32 -2.18 1.99 -0.96
N SER A 33 -0.96 1.46 -1.01
CA SER A 33 -0.33 1.04 -2.27
C SER A 33 -1.09 -0.14 -2.89
N LEU A 34 -1.52 -1.10 -2.08
CA LEU A 34 -2.33 -2.23 -2.56
C LEU A 34 -3.68 -1.75 -3.11
N GLU A 35 -4.40 -0.89 -2.38
CA GLU A 35 -5.66 -0.32 -2.84
C GLU A 35 -5.50 0.38 -4.20
N GLN A 36 -4.48 1.23 -4.33
CA GLN A 36 -4.20 1.95 -5.57
C GLN A 36 -3.90 0.99 -6.74
N VAL A 37 -3.13 -0.08 -6.50
CA VAL A 37 -2.85 -1.10 -7.53
C VAL A 37 -4.13 -1.82 -7.95
N PHE A 38 -5.00 -2.20 -7.01
CA PHE A 38 -6.28 -2.84 -7.34
C PHE A 38 -7.20 -1.92 -8.12
N GLN A 39 -7.34 -0.65 -7.71
CA GLN A 39 -8.15 0.34 -8.44
C GLN A 39 -7.62 0.56 -9.86
N THR A 40 -6.29 0.65 -10.01
CA THR A 40 -5.65 0.81 -11.32
C THR A 40 -5.88 -0.42 -12.20
N SER A 41 -5.71 -1.62 -11.64
CA SER A 41 -5.99 -2.88 -12.33
C SER A 41 -7.43 -2.96 -12.82
N GLN A 42 -8.41 -2.57 -12.00
CA GLN A 42 -9.81 -2.57 -12.37
C GLN A 42 -10.14 -1.51 -13.45
N SER A 43 -9.52 -0.34 -13.38
CA SER A 43 -9.67 0.68 -14.42
C SER A 43 -9.15 0.18 -15.77
N LEU A 44 -7.99 -0.47 -15.77
CA LEU A 44 -7.34 -1.02 -16.97
C LEU A 44 -8.01 -2.28 -17.50
N SER A 45 -8.81 -3.00 -16.71
CA SER A 45 -9.55 -4.16 -17.21
C SER A 45 -10.60 -3.78 -18.26
N SER A 46 -11.14 -2.56 -18.20
CA SER A 46 -12.02 -2.01 -19.25
C SER A 46 -11.32 -1.88 -20.61
N GLN A 47 -10.00 -1.78 -20.60
CA GLN A 47 -9.14 -1.68 -21.78
C GLN A 47 -8.59 -3.06 -22.22
N GLY A 48 -9.09 -4.16 -21.63
CA GLY A 48 -8.70 -5.53 -21.96
C GLY A 48 -7.46 -6.05 -21.21
N TRP A 49 -6.91 -5.31 -20.25
CA TRP A 49 -5.77 -5.77 -19.46
C TRP A 49 -6.22 -6.71 -18.33
N THR A 50 -5.53 -7.84 -18.19
CA THR A 50 -5.74 -8.78 -17.08
C THR A 50 -4.48 -8.83 -16.23
N PHE A 51 -4.61 -8.51 -14.95
CA PHE A 51 -3.50 -8.55 -13.99
C PHE A 51 -3.72 -9.71 -13.02
N LYS A 52 -2.66 -10.48 -12.75
CA LYS A 52 -2.63 -11.51 -11.72
C LYS A 52 -1.73 -11.01 -10.59
N MET A 53 -2.28 -10.91 -9.39
CA MET A 53 -1.53 -10.62 -8.18
C MET A 53 -1.17 -11.97 -7.55
N GLU A 54 0.13 -12.23 -7.35
CA GLU A 54 0.65 -13.41 -6.62
C GLU A 54 1.10 -13.03 -5.21
#